data_AF-A0A962FE79-F1
#
_entry.id   AF-A0A962FE79-F1
#
_cell.length_a   1.000
_cell.length_b   1.000
_cell.length_c   1.000
_cell.angle_alpha   90.00
_cell.angle_beta   90.00
_cell.angle_gamma   90.00
#
_symmetry.space_group_name_H-M   'P 1'
#
loop_
_entity.id
_entity.type
_entity.pdbx_description
1 polymer ?
#
loop_
_entity_poly.entity_id
_entity_poly.type
_entity_poly.pdbx_seq_one_letter_code
_entity_poly.pdbx_strand_id
1 'polypeptide(L)'
;MATKMSEDLRTGALVYHRLPKPGKLEIKATKPLGNQRDLALAYSPGVAVACEAIAEDPGQAAELTARQNLVAVVSNGTAVLGLGDIGPLASKPVM
;
A
#
# COMPACT_ATOMS: atom_id res chain seq x y z
N MET A 1 -11.42 10.75 -25.12
CA MET A 1 -10.80 11.30 -23.90
C MET A 1 -9.38 11.81 -24.10
N ALA A 2 -8.67 11.46 -25.18
CA ALA A 2 -7.42 12.12 -25.58
C ALA A 2 -7.66 13.49 -26.26
N THR A 3 -8.55 14.31 -25.69
CA THR A 3 -8.87 15.65 -26.21
C THR A 3 -8.14 16.66 -25.33
N LYS A 4 -7.12 17.32 -25.91
CA LYS A 4 -6.35 18.48 -25.38
C LYS A 4 -6.00 18.43 -23.88
N MET A 5 -5.07 17.54 -23.50
CA MET A 5 -4.25 17.79 -22.31
C MET A 5 -3.16 18.81 -22.69
N SER A 6 -2.94 19.85 -21.87
CA SER A 6 -1.81 20.76 -22.09
C SER A 6 -0.50 20.00 -21.88
N GLU A 7 0.56 20.41 -22.60
CA GLU A 7 1.90 19.82 -22.41
C GLU A 7 2.40 20.01 -20.96
N ASP A 8 2.01 21.12 -20.32
CA ASP A 8 2.30 21.38 -18.91
C ASP A 8 1.67 20.32 -18.00
N LEU A 9 0.39 19.97 -18.21
CA LEU A 9 -0.28 18.95 -17.40
C LEU A 9 0.30 17.56 -17.68
N ARG A 10 0.65 17.27 -18.94
CA ARG A 10 1.28 16.01 -19.33
C ARG A 10 2.63 15.83 -18.64
N THR A 11 3.49 16.85 -18.72
CA THR A 11 4.81 16.84 -18.11
C THR A 11 4.69 16.83 -16.58
N GLY A 12 3.80 17.64 -16.02
CA GLY A 12 3.50 17.70 -14.61
C GLY A 12 3.06 16.35 -14.04
N ALA A 13 2.19 15.62 -14.74
CA ALA A 13 1.76 14.29 -14.32
C ALA A 13 2.92 13.29 -14.25
N LEU A 14 3.84 13.33 -15.21
CA LEU A 14 5.02 12.45 -15.21
C LEU A 14 6.00 12.81 -14.09
N VAL A 15 6.23 14.11 -13.86
CA VAL A 15 7.08 14.59 -12.76
C VAL A 15 6.48 14.19 -11.41
N TYR A 16 5.18 14.41 -11.23
CA TYR A 16 4.45 14.07 -10.00
C TYR A 16 4.58 12.59 -9.62
N HIS A 17 4.54 11.67 -10.59
CA HIS A 17 4.69 10.23 -10.32
C HIS A 17 6.14 9.78 -10.14
N ARG A 18 7.14 10.60 -10.51
CA ARG A 18 8.55 10.23 -10.53
C ARG A 18 9.35 10.83 -9.37
N LEU A 19 9.04 12.06 -8.98
CA LEU A 19 9.87 12.85 -8.07
C LEU A 19 9.06 13.35 -6.85
N PRO A 20 9.70 13.51 -5.68
CA PRO A 20 11.09 13.12 -5.37
C PRO A 20 11.26 11.61 -5.13
N LYS A 21 10.16 10.89 -4.88
CA LYS A 21 10.13 9.43 -4.76
C LYS A 21 9.11 8.88 -5.75
N PRO A 22 9.43 7.84 -6.53
CA PRO A 22 8.48 7.26 -7.48
C PRO A 22 7.25 6.66 -6.80
N GLY A 23 6.09 6.83 -7.42
CA GLY A 23 4.81 6.29 -6.95
C GLY A 23 4.06 7.22 -5.98
N LYS A 24 2.85 6.81 -5.60
CA LYS A 24 1.92 7.62 -4.76
C LYS A 24 1.72 7.06 -3.36
N LEU A 25 2.17 5.83 -3.10
CA LEU A 25 1.95 5.12 -1.85
C LEU A 25 3.27 4.89 -1.13
N GLU A 26 3.24 5.01 0.20
CA GLU A 26 4.35 4.65 1.09
C GLU A 26 3.81 3.83 2.27
N ILE A 27 4.67 3.01 2.87
CA ILE A 27 4.37 2.28 4.11
C ILE A 27 5.15 2.94 5.24
N LYS A 28 4.46 3.22 6.34
CA LYS A 28 5.03 3.80 7.55
C LYS A 28 4.65 2.99 8.78
N ALA A 29 5.60 2.81 9.69
CA ALA A 29 5.34 2.16 10.97
C ALA A 29 4.37 3.02 11.81
N THR A 30 3.39 2.37 12.43
CA THR A 30 2.41 3.02 13.31
C THR A 30 2.81 2.95 14.79
N LYS A 31 3.81 2.14 15.12
CA LYS A 31 4.36 1.97 16.48
C LYS A 31 5.80 2.49 16.54
N PRO A 32 6.27 2.99 17.69
CA PRO A 32 7.68 3.34 17.89
C PRO A 32 8.59 2.15 17.62
N LEU A 33 9.77 2.42 17.05
CA LEU A 33 10.82 1.44 16.75
C LEU A 33 12.21 2.03 17.07
N GLY A 34 12.30 2.84 18.11
CA GLY A 34 13.47 3.69 18.37
C GLY A 34 14.55 3.04 19.24
N ASN A 35 14.26 1.91 19.87
CA ASN A 35 15.15 1.27 20.84
C ASN A 35 15.00 -0.27 20.85
N GLN A 36 15.86 -0.95 21.61
CA GLN A 36 15.86 -2.42 21.69
C GLN A 36 14.55 -3.01 22.23
N ARG A 37 13.91 -2.34 23.20
CA ARG A 37 12.64 -2.79 23.76
C ARG A 37 11.53 -2.71 22.71
N ASP A 38 11.47 -1.63 21.94
CA ASP A 38 10.51 -1.48 20.86
C ASP A 38 10.67 -2.59 19.82
N LEU A 39 11.91 -2.91 19.44
CA LEU A 39 12.22 -4.00 18.50
C LEU A 39 11.84 -5.37 19.08
N ALA A 40 12.10 -5.62 20.37
CA ALA A 40 11.74 -6.87 21.03
C ALA A 40 10.21 -7.07 21.13
N LEU A 41 9.42 -5.98 21.13
CA LEU A 41 7.96 -6.04 21.09
C LEU A 41 7.41 -6.18 19.66
N ALA A 42 7.96 -5.43 18.71
CA ALA A 42 7.51 -5.42 17.32
C ALA A 42 7.92 -6.68 16.53
N TYR A 43 8.96 -7.37 17.00
CA TYR A 43 9.49 -8.57 16.37
C TYR A 43 9.81 -9.62 17.44
N SER A 44 10.78 -10.49 17.18
CA SER A 44 11.18 -11.52 18.13
C SER A 44 11.79 -10.92 19.42
N PRO A 45 11.44 -11.44 20.60
CA PRO A 45 10.51 -12.56 20.84
C PRO A 45 9.03 -12.13 21.00
N GLY A 46 8.74 -10.85 21.22
CA GLY A 46 7.42 -10.36 21.65
C GLY A 46 6.29 -10.57 20.65
N VAL A 47 6.57 -10.56 19.35
CA VAL A 47 5.56 -10.79 18.30
C VAL A 47 4.88 -12.16 18.43
N ALA A 48 5.54 -13.15 19.04
CA ALA A 48 4.98 -14.48 19.26
C ALA A 48 3.67 -14.44 20.05
N VAL A 49 3.54 -13.53 21.01
CA VAL A 49 2.34 -13.39 21.85
C VAL A 49 1.12 -12.99 21.01
N ALA A 50 1.30 -12.10 20.03
CA ALA A 50 0.21 -11.74 19.12
C ALA A 50 -0.16 -12.91 18.19
N CYS A 51 0.82 -13.70 17.75
CA CYS A 51 0.58 -14.89 16.93
C CYS A 51 -0.20 -15.96 17.71
N GLU A 52 0.20 -16.24 18.96
CA GLU A 52 -0.48 -17.20 19.85
C GLU A 52 -1.93 -16.76 20.12
N ALA A 53 -2.15 -15.48 20.42
CA ALA A 53 -3.50 -14.93 20.62
C ALA A 53 -4.39 -15.10 19.38
N ILE A 54 -3.87 -14.88 18.17
CA ILE A 54 -4.62 -15.08 16.92
C ILE A 54 -4.83 -16.57 16.63
N ALA A 55 -3.89 -17.44 17.01
CA ALA A 55 -4.03 -18.88 16.84
C ALA A 55 -5.12 -19.46 17.77
N GLU A 56 -5.25 -18.92 18.98
CA GLU A 56 -6.31 -19.26 19.93
C GLU A 56 -7.66 -18.67 19.52
N ASP A 57 -7.69 -17.38 19.13
CA ASP A 57 -8.88 -16.70 18.62
C ASP A 57 -8.58 -15.96 17.30
N PRO A 58 -8.97 -16.51 16.14
CA PRO A 58 -8.79 -15.87 14.84
C PRO A 58 -9.46 -14.49 14.71
N GLY A 59 -10.46 -14.16 15.55
CA GLY A 59 -11.10 -12.85 15.61
C GLY A 59 -10.13 -11.72 15.99
N GLN A 60 -9.14 -12.03 16.82
CA GLN A 60 -8.09 -11.09 17.26
C GLN A 60 -7.26 -10.53 16.09
N ALA A 61 -7.29 -11.17 14.92
CA ALA A 61 -6.63 -10.64 13.73
C ALA A 61 -7.13 -9.24 13.34
N ALA A 62 -8.37 -8.88 13.67
CA ALA A 62 -8.88 -7.53 13.46
C ALA A 62 -8.21 -6.49 14.39
N GLU A 63 -7.99 -6.85 15.65
CA GLU A 63 -7.50 -5.93 16.70
C GLU A 63 -5.97 -5.84 16.72
N LEU A 64 -5.29 -6.97 16.48
CA LEU A 64 -3.84 -7.12 16.62
C LEU A 64 -3.06 -6.90 15.31
N THR A 65 -3.74 -6.61 14.20
CA THR A 65 -3.11 -6.36 12.91
C THR A 65 -3.74 -5.18 12.19
N ALA A 66 -3.14 -4.75 11.07
CA ALA A 66 -3.74 -3.73 10.22
C ALA A 66 -5.02 -4.20 9.49
N ARG A 67 -5.38 -5.50 9.57
CA ARG A 67 -6.47 -6.12 8.80
C ARG A 67 -7.80 -5.41 8.93
N GLN A 68 -8.16 -4.90 10.12
CA GLN A 68 -9.45 -4.24 10.33
C GLN A 68 -9.65 -2.99 9.45
N ASN A 69 -8.55 -2.34 9.03
CA ASN A 69 -8.60 -1.12 8.23
C ASN A 69 -7.84 -1.23 6.90
N LEU A 70 -7.41 -2.44 6.51
CA LEU A 70 -6.64 -2.67 5.29
C LEU A 70 -7.57 -3.11 4.15
N VAL A 71 -7.60 -2.34 3.07
CA VAL A 71 -8.35 -2.66 1.84
C VAL A 71 -7.37 -2.90 0.69
N ALA A 72 -7.53 -4.02 -0.01
CA ALA A 72 -6.75 -4.33 -1.20
C ALA A 72 -7.50 -3.88 -2.47
N VAL A 73 -6.85 -3.05 -3.29
CA VAL A 73 -7.33 -2.70 -4.63
C VAL A 73 -6.70 -3.66 -5.64
N VAL A 74 -7.49 -4.63 -6.13
CA VAL A 74 -7.01 -5.70 -7.00
C VAL A 74 -7.57 -5.53 -8.41
N SER A 75 -6.69 -5.51 -9.42
CA SER A 75 -7.04 -5.46 -10.83
C SER A 75 -5.98 -6.18 -11.66
N ASN A 76 -6.42 -6.85 -12.73
CA ASN A 76 -5.52 -7.44 -13.74
C ASN A 76 -5.17 -6.45 -14.87
N GLY A 77 -5.74 -5.23 -14.86
CA GLY A 77 -5.46 -4.20 -15.86
C GLY A 77 -6.20 -4.33 -17.20
N THR A 78 -7.21 -5.20 -17.28
CA THR A 78 -7.97 -5.43 -18.53
C THR A 78 -9.02 -4.36 -18.83
N ALA A 79 -9.37 -3.52 -17.86
CA ALA A 79 -10.34 -2.44 -18.01
C ALA A 79 -9.91 -1.20 -17.21
N VAL A 80 -8.91 -0.46 -17.71
CA VAL A 80 -8.38 0.72 -17.02
C VAL A 80 -8.97 1.99 -17.60
N LEU A 81 -9.91 2.61 -16.87
CA LEU A 81 -10.57 3.85 -17.28
C LEU A 81 -11.12 3.74 -18.72
N GLY A 82 -10.81 4.71 -19.60
CA GLY A 82 -11.08 4.64 -21.03
C GLY A 82 -9.93 4.08 -21.87
N LEU A 83 -8.89 3.50 -21.25
CA LEU A 83 -7.70 2.97 -21.92
C LEU A 83 -7.86 1.49 -22.33
N GLY A 84 -8.85 0.79 -21.77
CA GLY A 84 -9.10 -0.62 -22.05
C GLY A 84 -8.09 -1.54 -21.39
N ASP A 85 -7.72 -2.61 -22.10
CA ASP A 85 -6.73 -3.58 -21.64
C ASP A 85 -5.31 -3.08 -21.91
N ILE A 86 -4.66 -2.60 -20.85
CA ILE A 86 -3.27 -2.13 -20.88
C ILE A 86 -2.37 -2.99 -19.98
N GLY A 87 -2.91 -4.09 -19.44
CA GLY A 87 -2.20 -5.02 -18.58
C GLY A 87 -1.87 -4.51 -17.17
N PRO A 88 -1.33 -5.39 -16.32
CA PRO A 88 -1.23 -5.16 -14.87
C PRO A 88 -0.16 -4.15 -14.46
N LEU A 89 0.84 -3.89 -15.31
CA LEU A 89 1.89 -2.90 -15.02
C LEU A 89 1.42 -1.48 -15.34
N ALA A 90 0.78 -1.28 -16.49
CA ALA A 90 0.30 0.03 -16.90
C ALA A 90 -0.92 0.49 -16.08
N SER A 91 -1.63 -0.43 -15.43
CA SER A 91 -2.71 -0.09 -14.49
C SER A 91 -2.22 0.43 -13.13
N LYS A 92 -0.95 0.20 -12.76
CA LYS A 92 -0.43 0.52 -11.41
C LYS A 92 -0.60 1.97 -10.97
N PRO A 93 -0.48 3.00 -11.83
CA PRO A 93 -0.75 4.37 -11.40
C PRO A 93 -2.22 4.66 -11.10
N VAL A 94 -3.16 3.83 -11.58
CA VAL A 94 -4.59 3.98 -11.30
C VAL A 94 -4.98 3.30 -10.00
N MET A 95 -4.34 2.16 -9.69
CA MET A 95 -4.52 1.43 -8.43
C MET A 95 -3.78 2.12 -7.28
#